data_AF-A0A0N5CXN6-F1
#
_entry.id   AF-A0A0N5CXN6-F1
#
_cell.length_a   1.000
_cell.length_b   1.000
_cell.length_c   1.000
_cell.angle_alpha   90.00
_cell.angle_beta   90.00
_cell.angle_gamma   90.00
#
_symmetry.space_group_name_H-M   'P 1'
#
loop_
_entity.id
_entity.type
_entity.pdbx_description
1 polymer ?
#
loop_
_entity_poly.entity_id
_entity_poly.type
_entity_poly.pdbx_seq_one_letter_code
_entity_poly.pdbx_strand_id
1 'polypeptide(L)'
;MRKYNLEYILVTNPSALVYHVKDLCTKDELCVREVEILQNDELRIKSHILFHEICREFIAHQCHMPVTPMPDFCDSLTETLKQLLERHNDEVFSLSHETDELGNMILLDPINEIFDVLFLLCIYAPKKCTYLIANTVQNICIVDADSFRAATMKGFFTKIWAKTKTKFEGSSSDHKLLASYLIETTFLPSMLRYHISRGFSLTELIPLNFCLYIHSNDINVNEWFLCDNHFSIAKCGRAFIEHHLWTVTGNLLITASSEAIIKGRFVVSNT
;
A
#
# COMPACT_ATOMS: atom_id res chain seq x y z
N MET A 1 -12.73 18.49 -2.93
CA MET A 1 -12.14 17.18 -3.31
C MET A 1 -10.76 17.41 -3.92
N ARG A 2 -9.73 16.66 -3.51
CA ARG A 2 -8.41 16.71 -4.17
C ARG A 2 -8.21 15.42 -4.97
N LYS A 3 -7.59 15.51 -6.14
CA LYS A 3 -7.29 14.37 -6.99
C LYS A 3 -5.80 14.36 -7.32
N TYR A 4 -5.18 13.21 -7.16
CA TYR A 4 -3.79 12.95 -7.49
C TYR A 4 -3.79 11.82 -8.51
N ASN A 5 -3.21 12.05 -9.68
CA ASN A 5 -2.91 10.98 -10.64
C ASN A 5 -1.40 10.92 -10.79
N LEU A 6 -0.80 9.76 -10.57
CA LEU A 6 0.62 9.50 -10.76
C LEU A 6 0.78 8.42 -11.83
N GLU A 7 1.71 8.65 -12.75
CA GLU A 7 2.23 7.65 -13.69
C GLU A 7 3.71 7.39 -13.36
N TYR A 8 4.05 6.12 -13.09
CA TYR A 8 5.41 5.73 -12.71
C TYR A 8 6.22 5.31 -13.93
N ILE A 9 7.47 5.76 -13.98
CA ILE A 9 8.54 5.29 -14.88
C ILE A 9 9.73 4.96 -13.97
N LEU A 10 9.82 3.69 -13.55
CA LEU A 10 10.89 3.05 -12.75
C LEU A 10 12.03 3.98 -12.25
N VAL A 11 12.09 4.18 -10.94
CA VAL A 11 13.22 4.81 -10.23
C VAL A 11 14.20 3.71 -9.84
N THR A 12 15.45 3.78 -10.29
CA THR A 12 16.42 2.68 -10.15
C THR A 12 17.74 3.09 -9.51
N ASN A 13 17.89 4.34 -9.07
CA ASN A 13 19.17 4.86 -8.56
C ASN A 13 19.01 5.65 -7.25
N PRO A 14 20.05 5.77 -6.42
CA PRO A 14 20.07 6.60 -5.19
C PRO A 14 20.42 8.07 -5.47
N SER A 15 20.46 8.50 -6.74
CA SER A 15 20.69 9.90 -7.12
C SER A 15 19.54 10.80 -6.65
N ALA A 16 19.85 12.06 -6.36
CA ALA A 16 18.87 13.07 -5.98
C ALA A 16 17.73 13.17 -7.02
N LEU A 17 16.50 13.26 -6.50
CA LEU A 17 15.30 13.51 -7.31
C LEU A 17 15.06 15.00 -7.44
N VAL A 18 14.80 15.47 -8.65
CA VAL A 18 14.47 16.87 -8.94
C VAL A 18 12.98 16.96 -9.26
N TYR A 19 12.26 17.80 -8.53
CA TYR A 19 10.82 18.00 -8.70
C TYR A 19 10.56 19.29 -9.48
N HIS A 20 10.05 19.17 -10.69
CA HIS A 20 9.60 20.29 -11.51
C HIS A 20 8.09 20.44 -11.41
N VAL A 21 7.64 21.57 -10.86
CA VAL A 21 6.22 21.87 -10.72
C VAL A 21 5.81 22.90 -11.75
N LYS A 22 4.84 22.54 -12.59
CA LYS A 22 4.27 23.41 -13.61
C LYS A 22 2.83 23.75 -13.24
N ASP A 23 2.49 25.03 -13.30
CA ASP A 23 1.11 25.48 -13.23
C ASP A 23 0.42 25.20 -14.58
N LEU A 24 -0.57 24.31 -14.58
CA LEU A 24 -1.39 24.05 -15.76
C LEU A 24 -2.64 24.94 -15.78
N CYS A 25 -3.19 25.24 -14.60
CA CYS A 25 -4.39 26.03 -14.45
C CYS A 25 -4.49 26.54 -13.01
N THR A 26 -4.70 27.84 -12.84
CA THR A 26 -5.11 28.43 -11.57
C THR A 26 -6.33 29.31 -11.82
N LYS A 27 -7.44 28.96 -11.17
CA LYS A 27 -8.71 29.70 -11.12
C LYS A 27 -9.10 29.88 -9.66
N ASP A 28 -10.14 30.68 -9.40
CA ASP A 28 -10.59 31.01 -8.05
C ASP A 28 -10.81 29.76 -7.17
N GLU A 29 -11.54 28.76 -7.67
CA GLU A 29 -11.93 27.57 -6.89
C GLU A 29 -11.13 26.30 -7.23
N LEU A 30 -10.24 26.36 -8.22
CA LEU A 30 -9.55 25.19 -8.76
C LEU A 30 -8.12 25.52 -9.16
N CYS A 31 -7.16 24.72 -8.70
CA CYS A 31 -5.82 24.75 -9.24
C CYS A 31 -5.33 23.35 -9.65
N VAL A 32 -4.61 23.31 -10.76
CA VAL A 32 -4.04 22.11 -11.38
C VAL A 32 -2.54 22.32 -11.49
N ARG A 33 -1.79 21.37 -10.94
CA ARG A 33 -0.33 21.32 -11.05
C ARG A 33 0.08 20.05 -11.76
N GLU A 34 1.08 20.18 -12.62
CA GLU A 34 1.83 19.04 -13.13
C GLU A 34 3.15 18.96 -12.38
N VAL A 35 3.48 17.76 -11.90
CA VAL A 35 4.75 17.49 -11.21
C VAL A 35 5.50 16.47 -12.02
N GLU A 36 6.65 16.87 -12.54
CA GLU A 36 7.61 15.98 -13.20
C GLU A 36 8.76 15.72 -12.23
N ILE A 37 9.05 14.45 -11.97
CA ILE A 37 10.15 14.03 -11.11
C ILE A 37 11.23 13.49 -12.03
N LEU A 38 12.40 14.14 -12.01
CA LEU A 38 13.56 13.76 -12.81
C LEU A 38 14.63 13.13 -11.94
N GLN A 39 15.34 12.16 -12.50
CA GLN A 39 16.53 11.58 -11.90
C GLN A 39 17.60 11.43 -12.98
N ASN A 40 18.76 12.07 -12.79
CA ASN A 40 19.82 12.18 -13.79
C ASN A 40 19.29 12.75 -15.12
N ASP A 41 18.51 13.82 -15.05
CA ASP A 41 17.84 14.50 -16.17
C ASP A 41 16.84 13.65 -16.97
N GLU A 42 16.57 12.41 -16.57
CA GLU A 42 15.52 11.57 -17.15
C GLU A 42 14.23 11.67 -16.35
N LEU A 43 13.09 11.82 -17.05
CA LEU A 43 11.76 11.81 -16.45
C LEU A 43 11.47 10.43 -15.85
N ARG A 44 11.16 10.39 -14.56
CA ARG A 44 10.82 9.18 -13.80
C ARG A 44 9.36 9.11 -13.39
N ILE A 45 8.77 10.23 -12.98
CA ILE A 45 7.37 10.23 -12.58
C ILE A 45 6.73 11.48 -13.15
N LYS A 46 5.51 11.31 -13.63
CA LYS A 46 4.67 12.43 -14.03
C LYS A 46 3.37 12.35 -13.28
N SER A 47 2.95 13.48 -12.71
CA SER A 47 1.73 13.55 -11.92
C SER A 47 0.92 14.78 -12.23
N HIS A 48 -0.41 14.63 -12.19
CA HIS A 48 -1.34 15.75 -12.13
C HIS A 48 -2.00 15.81 -10.77
N ILE A 49 -1.93 16.98 -10.15
CA ILE A 49 -2.50 17.24 -8.84
C ILE A 49 -3.54 18.34 -8.97
N LEU A 50 -4.76 18.02 -8.53
CA LEU A 50 -5.89 18.94 -8.48
C LEU A 50 -6.19 19.33 -7.03
N PHE A 51 -6.28 20.63 -6.80
CA PHE A 51 -6.79 21.20 -5.56
C PHE A 51 -8.04 22.01 -5.87
N HIS A 52 -9.02 21.89 -4.98
CA HIS A 52 -10.26 22.64 -5.04
C HIS A 52 -10.54 23.24 -3.66
N GLU A 53 -11.07 24.45 -3.65
CA GLU A 53 -11.45 25.17 -2.43
C GLU A 53 -12.59 24.47 -1.68
N ILE A 54 -12.57 24.48 -0.36
CA ILE A 54 -13.64 23.83 0.43
C ILE A 54 -14.97 24.56 0.17
N CYS A 55 -15.95 23.86 -0.40
CA CYS A 55 -17.30 24.39 -0.54
C CYS A 55 -18.29 23.63 0.36
N ARG A 56 -19.16 24.38 1.03
CA ARG A 56 -20.09 23.88 2.07
C ARG A 56 -21.50 23.55 1.54
N GLU A 57 -21.86 23.96 0.33
CA GLU A 57 -23.24 23.88 -0.18
C GLU A 57 -23.39 22.89 -1.35
N PHE A 58 -23.22 21.58 -1.10
CA PHE A 58 -23.37 20.56 -2.15
C PHE A 58 -23.97 19.23 -1.68
N ILE A 59 -24.34 18.40 -2.67
CA ILE A 59 -24.77 17.01 -2.49
C ILE A 59 -23.72 16.21 -1.72
N ALA A 60 -24.16 15.32 -0.83
CA ALA A 60 -23.31 14.43 -0.07
C ALA A 60 -23.90 13.03 -0.03
N HIS A 61 -23.11 12.05 -0.46
CA HIS A 61 -23.37 10.63 -0.26
C HIS A 61 -22.03 9.88 -0.27
N GLN A 62 -22.02 8.69 0.31
CA GLN A 62 -20.90 7.74 0.23
C GLN A 62 -21.45 6.31 0.23
N CYS A 63 -20.63 5.35 -0.18
CA CYS A 63 -20.93 3.94 0.05
C CYS A 63 -20.83 3.59 1.55
N HIS A 64 -21.32 2.40 1.91
CA HIS A 64 -21.25 1.92 3.28
C HIS A 64 -19.87 1.32 3.55
N MET A 65 -19.29 1.64 4.71
CA MET A 65 -18.12 0.93 5.21
C MET A 65 -18.47 -0.56 5.36
N PRO A 66 -17.59 -1.49 4.94
CA PRO A 66 -17.82 -2.92 5.15
C PRO A 66 -17.90 -3.25 6.65
N VAL A 67 -18.69 -4.26 6.98
CA VAL A 67 -18.79 -4.76 8.36
C VAL A 67 -17.50 -5.49 8.71
N THR A 68 -16.79 -5.00 9.72
CA THR A 68 -15.54 -5.59 10.23
C THR A 68 -15.52 -5.55 11.76
N PRO A 69 -14.83 -6.50 12.43
CA PRO A 69 -14.46 -6.33 13.83
C PRO A 69 -13.66 -5.04 14.05
N MET A 70 -13.84 -4.42 15.20
CA MET A 70 -13.02 -3.27 15.61
C MET A 70 -11.55 -3.68 15.82
N PRO A 71 -10.59 -2.73 15.71
CA PRO A 71 -9.16 -3.02 15.82
C PRO A 71 -8.78 -3.83 17.07
N ASP A 72 -9.43 -3.56 18.21
CA ASP A 72 -9.14 -4.21 19.50
C ASP A 72 -9.53 -5.71 19.53
N PHE A 73 -10.33 -6.17 18.57
CA PHE A 73 -10.73 -7.57 18.42
C PHE A 73 -10.02 -8.27 17.25
N CYS A 74 -9.06 -7.59 16.62
CA CYS A 74 -8.29 -8.12 15.50
C CYS A 74 -6.90 -8.53 15.99
N ASP A 75 -6.33 -9.60 15.43
CA ASP A 75 -4.94 -9.98 15.72
C ASP A 75 -4.01 -8.87 15.23
N SER A 76 -3.01 -8.51 16.03
CA SER A 76 -1.96 -7.63 15.55
C SER A 76 -1.20 -8.32 14.40
N LEU A 77 -0.63 -7.52 13.50
CA LEU A 77 0.24 -8.04 12.45
C LEU A 77 1.39 -8.86 13.05
N THR A 78 2.01 -8.36 14.13
CA THR A 78 3.13 -9.04 14.80
C THR A 78 2.74 -10.41 15.34
N GLU A 79 1.59 -10.55 15.99
CA GLU A 79 1.10 -11.84 16.49
C GLU A 79 0.77 -12.80 15.34
N THR A 80 0.11 -12.29 14.29
CA THR A 80 -0.23 -13.07 13.10
C THR A 80 1.03 -13.63 12.42
N LEU A 81 2.09 -12.83 12.31
CA LEU A 81 3.38 -13.25 11.74
C LEU A 81 4.10 -14.27 12.62
N LYS A 82 4.13 -14.08 13.95
CA LYS A 82 4.74 -15.06 14.87
C LYS A 82 4.09 -16.44 14.71
N GLN A 83 2.76 -16.48 14.67
CA GLN A 83 2.03 -17.74 14.49
C GLN A 83 2.27 -18.38 13.12
N LEU A 84 2.46 -17.59 12.06
CA LEU A 84 2.86 -18.11 10.74
C LEU A 84 4.25 -18.75 10.77
N LEU A 85 5.21 -18.07 11.40
CA LEU A 85 6.58 -18.55 11.49
C LEU A 85 6.68 -19.84 12.32
N GLU A 86 5.94 -19.93 13.42
CA GLU A 86 5.89 -21.13 14.27
C GLU A 86 5.35 -22.35 13.52
N ARG A 87 4.31 -22.16 12.67
CA ARG A 87 3.73 -23.26 11.84
C ARG A 87 4.66 -23.76 10.74
N HIS A 88 5.56 -22.92 10.23
CA HIS A 88 6.41 -23.27 9.09
C HIS A 88 7.73 -23.94 9.47
N ASN A 89 8.06 -24.12 10.75
CA ASN A 89 9.31 -24.77 11.18
C ASN A 89 9.42 -26.27 10.84
N ASP A 90 8.38 -26.89 10.25
CA ASP A 90 8.34 -28.33 9.98
C ASP A 90 8.61 -28.77 8.51
N GLU A 91 8.75 -27.88 7.52
CA GLU A 91 8.96 -28.29 6.10
C GLU A 91 10.06 -27.49 5.35
N VAL A 92 11.16 -28.13 4.96
CA VAL A 92 12.36 -27.50 4.36
C VAL A 92 12.17 -27.19 2.87
N PHE A 93 12.20 -25.91 2.46
CA PHE A 93 12.37 -25.49 1.05
C PHE A 93 13.19 -24.20 0.93
N SER A 94 13.95 -24.06 -0.16
CA SER A 94 14.91 -22.99 -0.44
C SER A 94 14.35 -21.86 -1.30
N LEU A 95 14.70 -20.63 -0.94
CA LEU A 95 14.50 -19.38 -1.68
C LEU A 95 15.29 -19.28 -2.99
N SER A 96 14.78 -18.52 -3.97
CA SER A 96 15.57 -18.03 -5.11
C SER A 96 16.40 -16.80 -4.73
N HIS A 97 17.59 -16.65 -5.30
CA HIS A 97 18.50 -15.52 -5.06
C HIS A 97 17.88 -14.13 -5.35
N GLU A 98 17.00 -14.05 -6.36
CA GLU A 98 16.37 -12.80 -6.82
C GLU A 98 15.37 -12.22 -5.79
N THR A 99 14.68 -13.09 -5.05
CA THR A 99 13.77 -12.71 -3.97
C THR A 99 14.50 -12.18 -2.73
N ASP A 100 15.74 -12.62 -2.51
CA ASP A 100 16.60 -12.08 -1.44
C ASP A 100 17.15 -10.69 -1.81
N GLU A 101 17.49 -10.45 -3.08
CA GLU A 101 17.98 -9.14 -3.54
C GLU A 101 16.89 -8.06 -3.50
N LEU A 102 15.68 -8.37 -3.96
CA LEU A 102 14.54 -7.45 -3.87
C LEU A 102 14.22 -7.11 -2.41
N GLY A 103 14.31 -8.11 -1.52
CA GLY A 103 14.11 -7.90 -0.10
C GLY A 103 15.16 -6.98 0.53
N ASN A 104 16.43 -7.17 0.19
CA ASN A 104 17.51 -6.32 0.68
C ASN A 104 17.44 -4.88 0.12
N MET A 105 17.02 -4.69 -1.13
CA MET A 105 16.80 -3.34 -1.68
C MET A 105 15.69 -2.60 -0.95
N ILE A 106 14.58 -3.29 -0.64
CA ILE A 106 13.48 -2.72 0.15
C ILE A 106 13.95 -2.40 1.57
N LEU A 107 14.79 -3.22 2.20
CA LEU A 107 15.29 -2.98 3.58
C LEU A 107 16.24 -1.77 3.70
N LEU A 108 16.87 -1.34 2.62
CA LEU A 108 17.87 -0.27 2.61
C LEU A 108 17.30 1.11 2.27
N ASP A 109 16.00 1.22 1.96
CA ASP A 109 15.38 2.51 1.68
C ASP A 109 15.15 3.28 3.01
N PRO A 110 15.72 4.51 3.15
CA PRO A 110 15.59 5.33 4.36
C PRO A 110 14.14 5.63 4.77
N ILE A 111 13.17 5.55 3.84
CA ILE A 111 11.74 5.72 4.13
C ILE A 111 11.19 4.57 5.01
N ASN A 112 11.83 3.40 5.02
CA ASN A 112 11.46 2.32 5.93
C ASN A 112 11.80 2.61 7.39
N GLU A 113 12.60 3.65 7.67
CA GLU A 113 12.72 4.22 9.02
C GLU A 113 11.49 5.03 9.46
N ILE A 114 10.50 5.23 8.57
CA ILE A 114 9.32 6.10 8.78
C ILE A 114 8.01 5.29 8.74
N PHE A 115 7.97 4.14 8.05
CA PHE A 115 6.76 3.34 7.90
C PHE A 115 7.03 1.84 7.97
N ASP A 116 6.15 1.09 8.66
CA ASP A 116 6.14 -0.37 8.68
C ASP A 116 5.59 -0.96 7.35
N VAL A 117 6.32 -0.77 6.24
CA VAL A 117 6.00 -1.39 4.93
C VAL A 117 6.45 -2.86 4.85
N LEU A 118 7.10 -3.33 5.91
CA LEU A 118 7.59 -4.70 6.11
C LEU A 118 6.52 -5.80 6.17
N PHE A 119 5.23 -5.45 5.99
CA PHE A 119 4.11 -6.39 5.83
C PHE A 119 4.37 -7.47 4.76
N LEU A 120 5.29 -7.22 3.85
CA LEU A 120 5.48 -8.02 2.66
C LEU A 120 6.70 -8.90 2.60
N LEU A 121 7.81 -8.45 3.15
CA LEU A 121 9.06 -9.21 3.14
C LEU A 121 8.93 -10.54 3.87
N CYS A 122 8.07 -10.62 4.89
CA CYS A 122 7.79 -11.88 5.58
C CYS A 122 6.96 -12.89 4.76
N ILE A 123 6.23 -12.45 3.72
CA ILE A 123 5.48 -13.34 2.83
C ILE A 123 6.33 -13.75 1.60
N TYR A 124 7.22 -12.88 1.13
CA TYR A 124 7.99 -13.09 -0.10
C TYR A 124 9.30 -13.87 0.07
N ALA A 125 9.69 -14.18 1.31
CA ALA A 125 10.93 -14.89 1.59
C ALA A 125 10.65 -16.28 2.20
N PRO A 126 10.75 -17.41 1.44
CA PRO A 126 10.95 -18.71 2.06
C PRO A 126 12.25 -18.77 2.90
N LYS A 127 12.11 -18.38 4.17
CA LYS A 127 12.86 -18.89 5.32
C LYS A 127 14.21 -18.28 5.72
N LYS A 128 14.62 -17.08 5.28
CA LYS A 128 15.81 -16.44 5.89
C LYS A 128 15.82 -14.93 6.12
N CYS A 129 14.79 -14.18 5.70
CA CYS A 129 14.61 -12.78 6.14
C CYS A 129 13.75 -12.72 7.41
N THR A 130 14.15 -13.45 8.46
CA THR A 130 13.46 -13.45 9.76
C THR A 130 13.99 -12.38 10.72
N TYR A 131 14.84 -11.48 10.26
CA TYR A 131 15.37 -10.37 11.04
C TYR A 131 15.22 -9.10 10.23
N LEU A 132 14.15 -8.35 10.52
CA LEU A 132 14.03 -6.89 10.45
C LEU A 132 12.54 -6.58 10.62
N ILE A 133 12.07 -6.65 11.86
CA ILE A 133 10.76 -6.12 12.24
C ILE A 133 11.01 -4.82 12.99
N ALA A 134 10.22 -3.83 12.62
CA ALA A 134 10.03 -2.55 13.30
C ALA A 134 11.18 -1.57 13.14
N ASN A 135 10.83 -0.45 12.50
CA ASN A 135 11.16 0.92 12.91
C ASN A 135 10.61 1.81 11.78
N THR A 136 9.30 2.06 11.64
CA THR A 136 8.59 3.02 12.49
C THR A 136 7.06 2.94 12.32
N VAL A 137 6.42 2.70 13.47
CA VAL A 137 5.26 3.41 14.02
C VAL A 137 3.93 3.27 13.27
N GLN A 138 3.49 2.06 12.89
CA GLN A 138 2.05 1.81 12.78
C GLN A 138 1.56 0.60 13.57
N ASN A 139 0.49 0.76 14.33
CA ASN A 139 -0.26 -0.37 14.86
C ASN A 139 -1.14 -0.89 13.74
N ILE A 140 -0.83 -2.08 13.23
CA ILE A 140 -1.61 -2.76 12.20
C ILE A 140 -2.31 -3.96 12.83
N CYS A 141 -3.63 -4.05 12.63
CA CYS A 141 -4.41 -5.23 13.00
C CYS A 141 -5.07 -5.85 11.76
N ILE A 142 -5.05 -7.18 11.68
CA ILE A 142 -5.57 -7.93 10.55
C ILE A 142 -7.02 -8.34 10.82
N VAL A 143 -7.94 -7.89 9.96
CA VAL A 143 -9.39 -8.08 10.17
C VAL A 143 -9.81 -9.55 10.12
N ASP A 144 -9.19 -10.35 9.26
CA ASP A 144 -9.42 -11.79 9.18
C ASP A 144 -8.07 -12.51 9.15
N ALA A 145 -7.48 -12.68 10.33
CA ALA A 145 -6.17 -13.27 10.49
C ALA A 145 -6.12 -14.76 10.10
N ASP A 146 -7.23 -15.51 10.25
CA ASP A 146 -7.28 -16.91 9.81
C ASP A 146 -7.20 -17.02 8.29
N SER A 147 -8.03 -16.27 7.57
CA SER A 147 -7.92 -16.20 6.11
C SER A 147 -6.57 -15.61 5.72
N PHE A 148 -6.05 -14.65 6.51
CA PHE A 148 -4.70 -14.10 6.36
C PHE A 148 -3.66 -15.21 6.27
N ARG A 149 -3.58 -16.00 7.34
CA ARG A 149 -2.62 -17.08 7.54
C ARG A 149 -2.77 -18.23 6.56
N ALA A 150 -4.00 -18.64 6.29
CA ALA A 150 -4.28 -19.71 5.34
C ALA A 150 -4.00 -19.27 3.89
N ALA A 151 -3.80 -17.96 3.68
CA ALA A 151 -3.70 -17.31 2.37
C ALA A 151 -4.83 -17.72 1.41
N THR A 152 -5.96 -18.12 1.98
CA THR A 152 -7.20 -18.40 1.27
C THR A 152 -7.90 -17.08 1.02
N MET A 153 -8.29 -16.84 -0.24
CA MET A 153 -9.17 -15.73 -0.57
C MET A 153 -10.62 -16.07 -0.21
N LYS A 154 -11.12 -15.55 0.92
CA LYS A 154 -12.57 -15.43 1.17
C LYS A 154 -13.13 -14.19 0.48
N GLY A 155 -12.85 -14.07 -0.83
CA GLY A 155 -13.12 -12.88 -1.64
C GLY A 155 -11.85 -12.17 -2.10
N PHE A 156 -12.01 -11.28 -3.07
CA PHE A 156 -10.93 -10.52 -3.69
C PHE A 156 -10.62 -9.24 -2.90
N PHE A 157 -10.37 -9.38 -1.60
CA PHE A 157 -10.06 -8.23 -0.74
C PHE A 157 -9.10 -8.57 0.41
N THR A 158 -8.41 -7.53 0.87
CA THR A 158 -7.62 -7.53 2.12
C THR A 158 -8.05 -6.32 2.95
N LYS A 159 -8.41 -6.56 4.21
CA LYS A 159 -8.84 -5.52 5.15
C LYS A 159 -7.89 -5.48 6.33
N ILE A 160 -7.37 -4.30 6.63
CA ILE A 160 -6.51 -4.08 7.79
C ILE A 160 -6.91 -2.79 8.50
N TRP A 161 -6.79 -2.79 9.82
CA TRP A 161 -6.80 -1.57 10.59
C TRP A 161 -5.38 -1.05 10.71
N ALA A 162 -5.19 0.26 10.56
CA ALA A 162 -3.89 0.89 10.69
C ALA A 162 -4.02 2.26 11.37
N LYS A 163 -3.03 2.60 12.21
CA LYS A 163 -2.79 3.94 12.75
C LYS A 163 -1.34 4.11 13.12
N THR A 164 -0.87 5.32 13.37
CA THR A 164 0.47 5.52 13.90
C THR A 164 0.61 4.95 15.33
N LYS A 165 1.73 4.30 15.63
CA LYS A 165 2.03 3.71 16.95
C LYS A 165 2.31 4.77 18.02
N THR A 166 2.90 5.88 17.61
CA THR A 166 3.23 7.06 18.41
C THR A 166 2.52 8.24 17.79
N LYS A 167 2.31 9.25 18.63
CA LYS A 167 1.62 10.46 18.20
C LYS A 167 2.49 11.22 17.20
N PHE A 168 1.97 11.39 16.00
CA PHE A 168 2.51 12.22 14.94
C PHE A 168 1.95 13.65 15.08
N GLU A 169 2.84 14.65 15.11
CA GLU A 169 2.50 16.07 15.35
C GLU A 169 2.66 16.95 14.09
N GLY A 170 2.49 16.36 12.90
CA GLY A 170 2.59 17.09 11.63
C GLY A 170 1.35 17.94 11.30
N SER A 171 1.46 18.70 10.21
CA SER A 171 0.36 19.49 9.67
C SER A 171 -0.74 18.61 9.05
N SER A 172 -1.91 19.20 8.75
CA SER A 172 -2.98 18.50 8.02
C SER A 172 -2.51 17.94 6.66
N SER A 173 -1.57 18.62 6.00
CA SER A 173 -0.98 18.13 4.75
C SER A 173 -0.08 16.91 4.99
N ASP A 174 0.68 16.90 6.09
CA ASP A 174 1.55 15.77 6.44
C ASP A 174 0.73 14.52 6.78
N HIS A 175 -0.37 14.66 7.53
CA HIS A 175 -1.29 13.55 7.77
C HIS A 175 -1.87 12.97 6.47
N LYS A 176 -2.22 13.81 5.49
CA LYS A 176 -2.69 13.36 4.17
C LYS A 176 -1.61 12.63 3.38
N LEU A 177 -0.38 13.14 3.45
CA LEU A 177 0.77 12.52 2.80
C LEU A 177 1.05 11.13 3.40
N LEU A 178 1.13 11.03 4.73
CA LEU A 178 1.32 9.77 5.44
C LEU A 178 0.18 8.77 5.16
N ALA A 179 -1.07 9.23 5.12
CA ALA A 179 -2.21 8.38 4.78
C ALA A 179 -2.12 7.88 3.32
N SER A 180 -1.75 8.75 2.37
CA SER A 180 -1.58 8.37 0.96
C SER A 180 -0.47 7.34 0.78
N TYR A 181 0.62 7.48 1.55
CA TYR A 181 1.72 6.54 1.58
C TYR A 181 1.32 5.18 2.18
N LEU A 182 0.56 5.17 3.29
CA LEU A 182 -0.04 3.96 3.86
C LEU A 182 -0.88 3.21 2.82
N ILE A 183 -1.66 3.93 2.02
CA ILE A 183 -2.49 3.32 0.97
C ILE A 183 -1.60 2.61 -0.04
N GLU A 184 -0.64 3.31 -0.65
CA GLU A 184 0.26 2.76 -1.67
C GLU A 184 1.03 1.53 -1.16
N THR A 185 1.51 1.57 0.07
CA THR A 185 2.27 0.48 0.69
C THR A 185 1.45 -0.79 0.96
N THR A 186 0.13 -0.66 1.07
CA THR A 186 -0.76 -1.82 1.28
C THR A 186 -1.30 -2.43 -0.03
N PHE A 187 -1.14 -1.75 -1.16
CA PHE A 187 -1.69 -2.14 -2.47
C PHE A 187 -1.03 -3.38 -3.06
N LEU A 188 0.23 -3.21 -3.46
CA LEU A 188 1.06 -4.23 -4.06
C LEU A 188 1.03 -5.55 -3.27
N PRO A 189 1.10 -5.53 -1.92
CA PRO A 189 0.93 -6.75 -1.14
C PRO A 189 -0.34 -7.52 -1.41
N SER A 190 -1.44 -6.79 -1.44
CA SER A 190 -2.78 -7.35 -1.43
C SER A 190 -3.06 -8.06 -2.75
N MET A 191 -2.48 -7.57 -3.85
CA MET A 191 -2.61 -8.17 -5.19
C MET A 191 -1.90 -9.52 -5.32
N LEU A 192 -0.79 -9.72 -4.59
CA LEU A 192 0.12 -10.84 -4.80
C LEU A 192 -0.13 -12.02 -3.86
N ARG A 193 -0.63 -11.75 -2.66
CA ARG A 193 -0.74 -12.72 -1.56
C ARG A 193 -1.42 -14.03 -1.96
N TYR A 194 -2.53 -13.97 -2.70
CA TYR A 194 -3.22 -15.18 -3.14
C TYR A 194 -2.39 -16.03 -4.09
N HIS A 195 -1.73 -15.41 -5.07
CA HIS A 195 -0.95 -16.13 -6.06
C HIS A 195 0.25 -16.83 -5.42
N ILE A 196 0.93 -16.16 -4.49
CA ILE A 196 2.12 -16.71 -3.81
C ILE A 196 1.78 -17.90 -2.95
N SER A 197 0.64 -17.86 -2.25
CA SER A 197 0.15 -19.02 -1.51
C SER A 197 -0.08 -20.27 -2.35
N ARG A 198 -0.17 -20.10 -3.67
CA ARG A 198 -0.33 -21.16 -4.67
C ARG A 198 0.95 -21.45 -5.43
N GLY A 199 2.10 -21.02 -4.92
CA GLY A 199 3.41 -21.27 -5.51
C GLY A 199 3.82 -20.29 -6.59
N PHE A 200 3.16 -19.13 -6.72
CA PHE A 200 3.65 -18.07 -7.61
C PHE A 200 4.93 -17.45 -7.04
N SER A 201 6.02 -17.52 -7.78
CA SER A 201 7.28 -16.85 -7.51
C SER A 201 7.37 -15.60 -8.39
N LEU A 202 7.38 -14.44 -7.74
CA LEU A 202 7.48 -13.12 -8.38
C LEU A 202 8.90 -12.89 -8.90
N THR A 203 9.03 -12.44 -10.14
CA THR A 203 10.31 -12.00 -10.73
C THR A 203 10.34 -10.49 -10.95
N GLU A 204 9.19 -9.86 -11.18
CA GLU A 204 9.11 -8.44 -11.50
C GLU A 204 7.77 -7.86 -11.08
N LEU A 205 7.82 -6.70 -10.43
CA LEU A 205 6.64 -5.94 -10.02
C LEU A 205 6.86 -4.47 -10.36
N ILE A 206 6.08 -3.95 -11.30
CA ILE A 206 6.21 -2.56 -11.75
C ILE A 206 4.85 -1.87 -11.62
N PRO A 207 4.69 -0.94 -10.67
CA PRO A 207 3.53 -0.05 -10.65
C PRO A 207 3.47 0.76 -11.95
N LEU A 208 2.30 0.83 -12.57
CA LEU A 208 2.08 1.62 -13.79
C LEU A 208 1.51 2.99 -13.47
N ASN A 209 0.53 3.03 -12.56
CA ASN A 209 -0.15 4.24 -12.16
C ASN A 209 -0.61 4.17 -10.70
N PHE A 210 -0.94 5.33 -10.14
CA PHE A 210 -1.60 5.47 -8.85
C PHE A 210 -2.52 6.68 -8.87
N CYS A 211 -3.81 6.45 -8.72
CA CYS A 211 -4.82 7.50 -8.65
C CYS A 211 -5.39 7.56 -7.24
N LEU A 212 -5.47 8.75 -6.66
CA LEU A 212 -5.95 8.96 -5.30
C LEU A 212 -6.88 10.17 -5.23
N TYR A 213 -7.99 10.00 -4.53
CA TYR A 213 -9.03 11.00 -4.35
C TYR A 213 -9.25 11.23 -2.85
N ILE A 214 -8.96 12.45 -2.39
CA ILE A 214 -9.20 12.85 -0.99
C ILE A 214 -10.57 13.51 -0.91
N HIS A 215 -11.48 12.85 -0.21
CA HIS A 215 -12.87 13.25 -0.04
C HIS A 215 -13.07 14.13 1.20
N SER A 216 -12.32 13.87 2.27
CA SER A 216 -12.38 14.63 3.52
C SER A 216 -11.03 15.21 3.93
N ASN A 217 -11.07 16.36 4.62
CA ASN A 217 -9.89 16.94 5.26
C ASN A 217 -9.63 16.35 6.66
N ASP A 218 -10.54 15.55 7.19
CA ASP A 218 -10.52 14.99 8.55
C ASP A 218 -9.63 13.73 8.62
N ILE A 219 -8.43 13.82 8.04
CA ILE A 219 -7.44 12.76 8.05
C ILE A 219 -6.48 13.02 9.20
N ASN A 220 -6.51 12.14 10.20
CA ASN A 220 -5.57 12.12 11.31
C ASN A 220 -4.99 10.71 11.48
N VAL A 221 -3.77 10.50 10.99
CA VAL A 221 -3.07 9.19 11.08
C VAL A 221 -2.84 8.66 12.50
N ASN A 222 -3.05 9.47 13.55
CA ASN A 222 -3.04 8.99 14.93
C ASN A 222 -4.28 8.16 15.29
N GLU A 223 -5.36 8.29 14.51
CA GLU A 223 -6.60 7.56 14.67
C GLU A 223 -6.59 6.28 13.83
N TRP A 224 -7.42 5.32 14.22
CA TRP A 224 -7.61 4.08 13.47
C TRP A 224 -8.31 4.33 12.14
N PHE A 225 -7.69 3.82 11.07
CA PHE A 225 -8.28 3.72 9.75
C PHE A 225 -8.48 2.27 9.33
N LEU A 226 -9.59 2.00 8.64
CA LEU A 226 -9.78 0.75 7.92
C LEU A 226 -9.26 0.95 6.49
N CYS A 227 -8.22 0.21 6.14
CA CYS A 227 -7.75 0.04 4.78
C CYS A 227 -8.49 -1.14 4.15
N ASP A 228 -9.41 -0.86 3.21
CA ASP A 228 -10.15 -1.87 2.46
C ASP A 228 -9.63 -1.96 1.03
N ASN A 229 -8.73 -2.92 0.79
CA ASN A 229 -8.14 -3.21 -0.51
C ASN A 229 -8.97 -4.23 -1.26
N HIS A 230 -9.37 -3.93 -2.49
CA HIS A 230 -10.16 -4.80 -3.37
C HIS A 230 -9.45 -5.00 -4.70
N PHE A 231 -9.22 -6.25 -5.11
CA PHE A 231 -8.44 -6.56 -6.31
C PHE A 231 -9.29 -7.33 -7.32
N SER A 232 -9.89 -6.63 -8.28
CA SER A 232 -10.92 -7.20 -9.14
C SER A 232 -10.38 -8.13 -10.23
N ILE A 233 -9.14 -7.94 -10.69
CA ILE A 233 -8.57 -8.73 -11.78
C ILE A 233 -7.04 -8.78 -11.74
N ALA A 234 -6.50 -9.97 -12.00
CA ALA A 234 -5.10 -10.19 -12.36
C ALA A 234 -5.05 -11.13 -13.58
N LYS A 235 -4.57 -10.62 -14.71
CA LYS A 235 -4.55 -11.34 -15.99
C LYS A 235 -3.50 -10.76 -16.94
N CYS A 236 -2.92 -11.61 -17.79
CA CYS A 236 -1.98 -11.21 -18.85
C CYS A 236 -0.80 -10.37 -18.32
N GLY A 237 -0.26 -10.75 -17.16
CA GLY A 237 0.90 -10.09 -16.55
C GLY A 237 0.59 -8.73 -15.93
N ARG A 238 -0.69 -8.40 -15.68
CA ARG A 238 -1.10 -7.19 -14.96
C ARG A 238 -2.10 -7.52 -13.85
N ALA A 239 -2.15 -6.69 -12.82
CA ALA A 239 -3.21 -6.71 -11.82
C ALA A 239 -3.73 -5.31 -11.57
N PHE A 240 -5.00 -5.22 -11.21
CA PHE A 240 -5.68 -3.99 -10.83
C PHE A 240 -6.24 -4.08 -9.42
N ILE A 241 -6.14 -2.97 -8.68
CA ILE A 241 -6.59 -2.85 -7.29
C ILE A 241 -7.28 -1.50 -7.08
N GLU A 242 -8.26 -1.53 -6.20
CA GLU A 242 -9.00 -0.40 -5.68
C GLU A 242 -8.89 -0.39 -4.17
N HIS A 243 -9.09 0.78 -3.59
CA HIS A 243 -8.98 0.99 -2.15
C HIS A 243 -9.95 2.01 -1.64
N HIS A 244 -10.43 1.75 -0.43
CA HIS A 244 -11.15 2.70 0.39
C HIS A 244 -10.50 2.83 1.77
N LEU A 245 -10.24 4.08 2.18
CA LEU A 245 -9.76 4.41 3.52
C LEU A 245 -10.92 4.97 4.34
N TRP A 246 -11.24 4.31 5.45
CA TRP A 246 -12.38 4.69 6.30
C TRP A 246 -11.94 5.10 7.70
N THR A 247 -12.70 5.98 8.34
CA THR A 247 -12.65 6.14 9.80
C THR A 247 -13.30 4.94 10.49
N VAL A 248 -13.00 4.74 11.79
CA VAL A 248 -13.73 3.79 12.65
C VAL A 248 -15.25 4.03 12.69
N THR A 249 -15.68 5.27 12.48
CA THR A 249 -17.10 5.66 12.44
C THR A 249 -17.75 5.45 11.07
N GLY A 250 -17.02 4.96 10.06
CA GLY A 250 -17.56 4.64 8.75
C GLY A 250 -17.56 5.79 7.74
N ASN A 251 -16.82 6.89 7.98
CA ASN A 251 -16.69 7.96 6.99
C ASN A 251 -15.62 7.59 5.95
N LEU A 252 -15.95 7.73 4.67
CA LEU A 252 -14.99 7.49 3.59
C LEU A 252 -14.06 8.70 3.42
N LEU A 253 -12.77 8.51 3.69
CA LEU A 253 -11.76 9.57 3.64
C LEU A 253 -11.08 9.66 2.28
N ILE A 254 -10.64 8.51 1.76
CA ILE A 254 -9.84 8.41 0.53
C ILE A 254 -10.32 7.23 -0.31
N THR A 255 -10.38 7.43 -1.62
CA THR A 255 -10.46 6.33 -2.60
C THR A 255 -9.19 6.33 -3.43
N ALA A 256 -8.64 5.15 -3.72
CA ALA A 256 -7.48 5.04 -4.60
C ALA A 256 -7.57 3.82 -5.52
N SER A 257 -6.82 3.85 -6.61
CA SER A 257 -6.70 2.74 -7.57
C SER A 257 -5.32 2.68 -8.19
N SER A 258 -4.88 1.49 -8.58
CA SER A 258 -3.59 1.28 -9.24
C SER A 258 -3.63 0.06 -10.15
N GLU A 259 -2.82 0.09 -11.20
CA GLU A 259 -2.46 -1.07 -12.00
C GLU A 259 -0.94 -1.32 -11.89
N ALA A 260 -0.54 -2.58 -11.88
CA ALA A 260 0.86 -3.00 -11.88
C ALA A 260 1.10 -4.13 -12.88
N ILE A 261 2.29 -4.12 -13.50
CA ILE A 261 2.84 -5.29 -14.20
C ILE A 261 3.35 -6.27 -13.14
N ILE A 262 2.94 -7.52 -13.27
CA ILE A 262 3.36 -8.62 -12.42
C ILE A 262 3.90 -9.73 -13.33
N LYS A 263 5.19 -10.01 -13.23
CA LYS A 263 5.81 -11.17 -13.88
C LYS A 263 6.36 -12.13 -12.83
N GLY A 264 6.27 -13.41 -13.18
CA GLY A 264 6.70 -14.48 -12.31
C GLY A 264 6.32 -15.82 -12.92
N ARG A 265 6.56 -16.88 -12.15
CA ARG A 265 6.27 -18.25 -12.56
C ARG A 265 5.66 -19.01 -11.40
N PHE A 266 4.76 -19.94 -11.71
CA PHE A 266 4.32 -20.92 -10.73
C PHE A 266 5.42 -21.97 -10.59
N VAL A 267 5.93 -22.13 -9.37
CA VAL A 267 6.84 -23.21 -9.01
C VAL A 267 5.97 -24.45 -8.83
N VAL A 268 5.95 -25.31 -9.84
CA VAL A 268 5.30 -26.62 -9.75
C VAL A 268 6.21 -27.48 -8.90
N SER A 269 5.72 -27.96 -7.75
CA SER A 269 6.37 -29.05 -7.04
C SER A 269 6.27 -30.29 -7.94
N ASN A 270 7.40 -30.73 -8.49
CA ASN A 270 7.47 -32.04 -9.13
C ASN A 270 7.19 -33.08 -8.04
N THR A 271 6.00 -33.68 -8.09
CA THR A 271 5.66 -34.91 -7.36
C THR A 271 6.48 -36.08 -7.89
#